data_AF-A0A7L4H2Z4-F1
#
_entry.id   AF-A0A7L4H2Z4-F1
#
_cell.length_a   1.000
_cell.length_b   1.000
_cell.length_c   1.000
_cell.angle_alpha   90.00
_cell.angle_beta   90.00
_cell.angle_gamma   90.00
#
_symmetry.space_group_name_H-M   'P 1'
#
loop_
_entity.id
_entity.type
_entity.pdbx_description
1 polymer ?
#
loop_
_entity_poly.entity_id
_entity_poly.type
_entity_poly.pdbx_seq_one_letter_code
_entity_poly.pdbx_strand_id
1 'polypeptide(L)'
;MVAPATLRVVRCGGSSLHGARAVFSADSKYLLCASGDFVKIYSVATEETLQLMGGHADLVTGIQLNPHNHMQLYSSSLDGTIKLWDFMDGIPIKTFTVGSKLLALYTLAHSEDSVFVVIPKSGKRDTFQLVSVKLTKGAGQDLEAKELSVVLDGVDASPKCTAFGREGAYVASVKELNLQVYFFKQKQLNRFSVKAMKTRNNHFTCIACHPTEDCIATGHADGKIRLWRNFYHKKEYTFSMLHWHHDTVMDLAFSIEGTSLLSGGVESVLVLWHNGSECKKDFLPRLGSAIEYISMSSDGALCCTLHTDNRITIINSNLRFSKSIQGLIKSTAVKTGLVVDPRTKALVLNGEPGHLQFYCLQSDQQLFSLDIVQRQYIHQAGLKQADLVKVAFSAQGKWLATVEERDEVTDPELQLKLWFYNEETQSFKLNTRINMPHEDHVTDMCFRDMDEGEDDSLILVTAGGDRVFKVWVIVEDTDPEAQQSVSWNCDFVGSYHNYQATHCCFSEDGSLLAVSFEATVTVWDSVTWDLKCTFCQPPGKIRNICFGRLTCSKYLIGATDNGFLCCWNLLSCALEWSAHLNVLVLQPDPLSEHIAAISWLSKESS
;
A
#
# COMPACT_ATOMS: atom_id res chain seq x y z
N MET A 1 -1.65 41.97 14.78
CA MET A 1 -0.53 41.09 14.39
C MET A 1 -0.88 39.70 14.88
N VAL A 2 -1.49 38.89 14.02
CA VAL A 2 -1.68 37.45 14.29
C VAL A 2 -0.31 36.82 14.14
N ALA A 3 0.16 36.10 15.15
CA ALA A 3 1.43 35.38 15.06
C ALA A 3 1.42 34.49 13.80
N PRO A 4 2.53 34.40 13.04
CA PRO A 4 2.57 33.56 11.85
C PRO A 4 2.20 32.14 12.28
N ALA A 5 1.09 31.62 11.75
CA ALA A 5 0.64 30.27 12.03
C ALA A 5 1.78 29.33 11.61
N THR A 6 2.46 28.73 12.60
CA THR A 6 3.55 27.80 12.33
C THR A 6 2.93 26.55 11.72
N LEU A 7 3.19 26.32 10.43
CA LEU A 7 2.73 25.12 9.74
C LEU A 7 3.28 23.89 10.45
N ARG A 8 2.39 23.04 10.97
CA ARG A 8 2.76 21.81 11.68
C ARG A 8 2.47 20.62 10.78
N VAL A 9 3.53 19.90 10.40
CA VAL A 9 3.40 18.64 9.67
C VAL A 9 3.17 17.52 10.70
N VAL A 10 2.08 16.76 10.53
CA VAL A 10 1.74 15.61 11.38
C VAL A 10 1.59 14.38 10.50
N ARG A 11 2.11 13.25 10.95
CA ARG A 11 1.89 11.95 10.29
C ARG A 11 0.52 11.43 10.71
N CYS A 12 -0.42 11.39 9.77
CA CYS A 12 -1.79 10.94 10.05
C CYS A 12 -2.00 9.45 9.76
N GLY A 13 -1.24 8.84 8.84
CA GLY A 13 -1.51 7.45 8.45
C GLY A 13 -0.66 6.91 7.30
N GLY A 14 -1.09 5.78 6.71
CA GLY A 14 -0.52 5.22 5.47
C GLY A 14 0.75 4.38 5.62
N SER A 15 0.98 3.83 6.81
CA SER A 15 2.09 2.92 7.09
C SER A 15 1.93 1.56 6.40
N SER A 16 3.04 0.90 6.08
CA SER A 16 3.06 -0.46 5.53
C SER A 16 2.86 -1.49 6.64
N LEU A 17 1.90 -2.40 6.45
CA LEU A 17 1.48 -3.48 7.36
C LEU A 17 2.12 -4.83 7.02
N HIS A 18 2.72 -5.00 5.84
CA HIS A 18 3.31 -6.27 5.39
C HIS A 18 4.79 -6.46 5.81
N GLY A 19 5.32 -5.62 6.70
CA GLY A 19 6.73 -5.66 7.10
C GLY A 19 7.12 -6.85 7.98
N ALA A 20 6.18 -7.37 8.78
CA ALA A 20 6.39 -8.51 9.66
C ALA A 20 5.10 -9.31 9.84
N ARG A 21 5.23 -10.57 10.28
CA ARG A 21 4.11 -11.46 10.59
C ARG A 21 3.25 -10.84 11.71
N ALA A 22 1.93 -10.75 11.50
CA ALA A 22 1.00 -10.29 12.54
C ALA A 22 0.79 -11.39 13.61
N VAL A 23 0.43 -11.00 14.82
CA VAL A 23 0.27 -11.91 15.96
C VAL A 23 -1.08 -11.66 16.62
N PHE A 24 -1.85 -12.72 16.85
CA PHE A 24 -3.08 -12.63 17.64
C PHE A 24 -2.75 -12.57 19.13
N SER A 25 -3.58 -11.88 19.92
CA SER A 25 -3.55 -11.98 21.37
C SER A 25 -3.82 -13.42 21.84
N ALA A 26 -3.46 -13.73 23.08
CA ALA A 26 -3.71 -15.04 23.67
C ALA A 26 -5.22 -15.39 23.73
N ASP A 27 -6.09 -14.38 23.79
CA ASP A 27 -7.55 -14.52 23.77
C ASP A 27 -8.18 -14.32 22.38
N SER A 28 -7.37 -14.21 21.32
CA SER A 28 -7.78 -14.03 19.91
C SER A 28 -8.65 -12.79 19.61
N LYS A 29 -8.80 -11.85 20.55
CA LYS A 29 -9.62 -10.65 20.37
C LYS A 29 -8.88 -9.50 19.70
N TYR A 30 -7.57 -9.47 19.83
CA TYR A 30 -6.72 -8.41 19.30
C TYR A 30 -5.75 -8.96 18.26
N LEU A 31 -5.52 -8.18 17.21
CA LEU A 31 -4.51 -8.46 16.20
C LEU A 31 -3.41 -7.39 16.27
N LEU A 32 -2.18 -7.83 16.49
CA LEU A 32 -1.00 -7.00 16.64
C LEU A 32 -0.19 -7.06 15.35
N CYS A 33 0.09 -5.92 14.73
CA CYS A 33 0.85 -5.87 13.48
C CYS A 33 1.88 -4.74 13.45
N ALA A 34 2.98 -4.97 12.74
CA ALA A 34 4.01 -3.96 12.51
C ALA A 34 3.52 -3.02 11.41
N SER A 35 3.62 -1.71 11.66
CA SER A 35 3.13 -0.66 10.76
C SER A 35 4.22 0.41 10.57
N GLY A 36 5.23 0.08 9.76
CA GLY A 36 6.44 0.89 9.70
C GLY A 36 7.23 0.81 11.02
N ASP A 37 7.53 1.98 11.58
CA ASP A 37 8.13 2.26 12.89
C ASP A 37 7.15 2.13 14.08
N PHE A 38 5.86 1.88 13.83
CA PHE A 38 4.84 1.71 14.86
C PHE A 38 4.39 0.25 14.99
N VAL A 39 3.81 -0.09 16.13
CA VAL A 39 3.00 -1.29 16.30
C VAL A 39 1.54 -0.88 16.42
N LYS A 40 0.68 -1.43 15.54
CA LYS A 40 -0.77 -1.20 15.57
C LYS A 40 -1.49 -2.38 16.19
N ILE A 41 -2.54 -2.05 16.93
CA ILE A 41 -3.44 -3.02 17.57
C ILE A 41 -4.83 -2.84 17.00
N TYR A 42 -5.35 -3.91 16.42
CA TYR A 42 -6.69 -3.96 15.87
C TYR A 42 -7.60 -4.81 16.76
N SER A 43 -8.84 -4.36 16.89
CA SER A 43 -9.92 -5.22 17.38
C SER A 43 -10.32 -6.20 16.28
N VAL A 44 -10.27 -7.51 16.54
CA VAL A 44 -10.73 -8.53 15.60
C VAL A 44 -12.25 -8.42 15.38
N ALA A 45 -12.99 -7.96 16.38
CA ALA A 45 -14.46 -7.85 16.30
C ALA A 45 -14.94 -6.61 15.52
N THR A 46 -14.24 -5.47 15.61
CA THR A 46 -14.67 -4.20 14.99
C THR A 46 -13.80 -3.75 13.82
N GLU A 47 -12.62 -4.34 13.61
CA GLU A 47 -11.64 -3.93 12.58
C GLU A 47 -11.04 -2.53 12.81
N GLU A 48 -11.34 -1.93 13.95
CA GLU A 48 -10.85 -0.61 14.32
C GLU A 48 -9.48 -0.68 14.97
N THR A 49 -8.67 0.33 14.68
CA THR A 49 -7.39 0.55 15.36
C THR A 49 -7.69 1.02 16.78
N LEU A 50 -7.30 0.22 17.77
CA LEU A 50 -7.49 0.57 19.18
C LEU A 50 -6.32 1.41 19.72
N GLN A 51 -5.10 1.03 19.34
CA GLN A 51 -3.88 1.64 19.85
C GLN A 51 -2.81 1.70 18.77
N LEU A 52 -1.99 2.76 18.86
CA LEU A 52 -0.80 2.97 18.04
C LEU A 52 0.39 3.16 18.98
N MET A 53 1.22 2.12 19.10
CA MET A 53 2.41 2.14 19.96
C MET A 53 3.60 2.68 19.19
N GLY A 54 3.97 3.93 19.50
CA GLY A 54 5.13 4.62 18.93
C GLY A 54 6.31 4.66 19.90
N GLY A 55 7.51 4.52 19.37
CA GLY A 55 8.74 4.64 20.16
C GLY A 55 10.00 4.06 19.53
N HIS A 56 9.86 3.26 18.47
CA HIS A 56 10.99 2.87 17.63
C HIS A 56 11.41 4.01 16.71
N ALA A 57 12.70 4.08 16.41
CA ALA A 57 13.26 5.12 15.53
C ALA A 57 13.35 4.67 14.05
N ASP A 58 13.15 3.38 13.79
CA ASP A 58 13.21 2.76 12.46
C ASP A 58 12.18 1.60 12.37
N LEU A 59 12.07 0.97 11.19
CA LEU A 59 11.11 -0.10 10.87
C LEU A 59 11.08 -1.21 11.92
N VAL A 60 9.89 -1.54 12.40
CA VAL A 60 9.62 -2.72 13.24
C VAL A 60 9.69 -3.97 12.38
N THR A 61 10.60 -4.88 12.73
CA THR A 61 10.92 -6.08 11.95
C THR A 61 10.29 -7.35 12.50
N GLY A 62 9.82 -7.34 13.74
CA GLY A 62 9.27 -8.52 14.38
C GLY A 62 8.48 -8.18 15.62
N ILE A 63 7.40 -8.93 15.84
CA ILE A 63 6.46 -8.79 16.94
C ILE A 63 6.22 -10.19 17.50
N GLN A 64 6.27 -10.33 18.82
CA GLN A 64 5.98 -11.59 19.52
C GLN A 64 5.31 -11.32 20.85
N LEU A 65 4.27 -12.08 21.19
CA LEU A 65 3.67 -12.03 22.52
C LEU A 65 4.69 -12.49 23.57
N ASN A 66 4.57 -11.93 24.77
CA ASN A 66 5.25 -12.47 25.94
C ASN A 66 4.52 -13.77 26.36
N PRO A 67 5.17 -14.95 26.30
CA PRO A 67 4.52 -16.20 26.66
C PRO A 67 4.17 -16.30 28.15
N HIS A 68 4.77 -15.46 29.01
CA HIS A 68 4.55 -15.48 30.46
C HIS A 68 3.52 -14.45 30.93
N ASN A 69 3.25 -13.42 30.13
CA ASN A 69 2.25 -12.40 30.44
C ASN A 69 1.44 -12.08 29.19
N HIS A 70 0.17 -12.49 29.22
CA HIS A 70 -0.77 -12.35 28.12
C HIS A 70 -1.11 -10.91 27.71
N MET A 71 -0.75 -9.91 28.53
CA MET A 71 -0.96 -8.48 28.29
C MET A 71 0.29 -7.76 27.76
N GLN A 72 1.38 -8.51 27.55
CA GLN A 72 2.65 -7.95 27.15
C GLN A 72 3.11 -8.41 25.77
N LEU A 73 3.84 -7.53 25.10
CA LEU A 73 4.35 -7.74 23.74
C LEU A 73 5.81 -7.33 23.64
N TYR A 74 6.61 -8.12 22.94
CA TYR A 74 7.93 -7.73 22.48
C TYR A 74 7.88 -7.27 21.01
N SER A 75 8.52 -6.14 20.72
CA SER A 75 8.80 -5.68 19.36
C SER A 75 10.29 -5.51 19.14
N SER A 76 10.75 -5.74 17.91
CA SER A 76 12.14 -5.51 17.48
C SER A 76 12.17 -4.58 16.29
N SER A 77 13.23 -3.78 16.17
CA SER A 77 13.40 -2.82 15.07
C SER A 77 14.81 -2.81 14.49
N LEU A 78 14.92 -2.31 13.26
CA LEU A 78 16.18 -1.96 12.61
C LEU A 78 16.99 -0.92 13.38
N ASP A 79 16.37 -0.17 14.30
CA ASP A 79 17.06 0.76 15.21
C ASP A 79 17.99 0.07 16.22
N GLY A 80 17.91 -1.26 16.31
CA GLY A 80 18.75 -2.08 17.18
C GLY A 80 18.23 -2.21 18.62
N THR A 81 16.95 -1.92 18.82
CA THR A 81 16.28 -2.04 20.11
C THR A 81 15.17 -3.11 20.09
N ILE A 82 15.02 -3.78 21.22
CA ILE A 82 13.85 -4.61 21.53
C ILE A 82 13.03 -3.85 22.57
N LYS A 83 11.73 -3.63 22.34
CA LYS A 83 10.86 -2.99 23.32
C LYS A 83 9.85 -3.98 23.87
N LEU A 84 9.62 -3.92 25.18
CA LEU A 84 8.57 -4.62 25.89
C LEU A 84 7.45 -3.63 26.16
N TRP A 85 6.23 -3.95 25.75
CA TRP A 85 5.06 -3.11 25.83
C TRP A 85 4.00 -3.73 26.73
N ASP A 86 3.25 -2.87 27.42
CA ASP A 86 1.87 -3.18 27.78
C ASP A 86 1.00 -2.73 26.62
N PHE A 87 0.39 -3.69 25.93
CA PHE A 87 -0.33 -3.38 24.70
C PHE A 87 -1.75 -2.87 24.97
N MET A 88 -2.28 -3.01 26.18
CA MET A 88 -3.59 -2.44 26.53
C MET A 88 -3.49 -0.95 26.78
N ASP A 89 -2.47 -0.55 27.56
CA ASP A 89 -2.23 0.85 27.88
C ASP A 89 -1.41 1.58 26.80
N GLY A 90 -0.77 0.82 25.89
CA GLY A 90 0.05 1.37 24.80
C GLY A 90 1.38 1.95 25.26
N ILE A 91 1.87 1.55 26.43
CA ILE A 91 3.05 2.14 27.08
C ILE A 91 4.26 1.20 26.95
N PRO A 92 5.45 1.72 26.58
CA PRO A 92 6.67 0.93 26.63
C PRO A 92 7.08 0.73 28.10
N ILE A 93 7.14 -0.53 28.53
CA ILE A 93 7.60 -0.92 29.86
C ILE A 93 9.13 -0.87 29.91
N LYS A 94 9.79 -1.45 28.90
CA LYS A 94 11.26 -1.52 28.81
C LYS A 94 11.75 -1.38 27.36
N THR A 95 12.90 -0.75 27.19
CA THR A 95 13.71 -0.72 25.97
C THR A 95 15.03 -1.44 26.23
N PHE A 96 15.35 -2.42 25.41
CA PHE A 96 16.60 -3.17 25.45
C PHE A 96 17.45 -2.82 24.23
N THR A 97 18.59 -2.19 24.42
CA THR A 97 19.52 -1.85 23.33
C THR A 97 20.51 -2.97 23.11
N VAL A 98 20.46 -3.58 21.92
CA VAL A 98 21.38 -4.66 21.49
C VAL A 98 22.60 -4.08 20.76
N GLY A 99 22.45 -2.93 20.09
CA GLY A 99 23.53 -2.24 19.39
C GLY A 99 23.83 -2.79 17.99
N SER A 100 22.88 -3.51 17.37
CA SER A 100 22.95 -4.00 16.00
C SER A 100 21.55 -4.06 15.40
N LYS A 101 21.42 -3.87 14.08
CA LYS A 101 20.12 -3.93 13.40
C LYS A 101 19.47 -5.30 13.62
N LEU A 102 18.23 -5.32 14.09
CA LEU A 102 17.47 -6.55 14.32
C LEU A 102 16.59 -6.83 13.10
N LEU A 103 16.60 -8.06 12.59
CA LEU A 103 15.86 -8.44 11.39
C LEU A 103 14.63 -9.30 11.68
N ALA A 104 14.66 -10.03 12.79
CA ALA A 104 13.58 -10.93 13.22
C ALA A 104 13.61 -11.12 14.73
N LEU A 105 12.47 -11.49 15.30
CA LEU A 105 12.25 -11.69 16.74
C LEU A 105 11.44 -12.96 17.00
N TYR A 106 11.91 -13.76 17.95
CA TYR A 106 11.26 -15.00 18.38
C TYR A 106 11.31 -15.14 19.90
N THR A 107 10.18 -15.51 20.49
CA THR A 107 10.07 -15.82 21.94
C THR A 107 9.77 -17.30 22.11
N LEU A 108 10.24 -17.88 23.22
CA LEU A 108 9.93 -19.26 23.59
C LEU A 108 9.34 -19.29 24.99
N ALA A 109 8.30 -20.10 25.18
CA ALA A 109 7.65 -20.26 26.49
C ALA A 109 8.56 -20.90 27.56
N HIS A 110 9.59 -21.62 27.14
CA HIS A 110 10.54 -22.27 28.05
C HIS A 110 11.65 -21.32 28.55
N SER A 111 11.80 -20.14 27.97
CA SER A 111 12.89 -19.20 28.31
C SER A 111 12.35 -17.83 28.71
N GLU A 112 12.03 -17.70 30.01
CA GLU A 112 11.51 -16.45 30.60
C GLU A 112 12.41 -15.23 30.36
N ASP A 113 13.73 -15.44 30.42
CA ASP A 113 14.71 -14.35 30.43
C ASP A 113 15.46 -14.24 29.10
N SER A 114 15.05 -14.93 28.04
CA SER A 114 15.80 -14.94 26.78
C SER A 114 14.90 -14.86 25.56
N VAL A 115 15.29 -13.99 24.65
CA VAL A 115 14.62 -13.74 23.38
C VAL A 115 15.60 -13.99 22.25
N PHE A 116 15.14 -14.59 21.17
CA PHE A 116 15.98 -14.91 20.03
C PHE A 116 15.79 -13.88 18.93
N VAL A 117 16.89 -13.36 18.41
CA VAL A 117 16.89 -12.35 17.34
C VAL A 117 17.86 -12.72 16.23
N VAL A 118 17.57 -12.27 15.02
CA VAL A 118 18.47 -12.39 13.88
C VAL A 118 19.23 -11.07 13.70
N ILE A 119 20.57 -11.15 13.73
CA ILE A 119 21.47 -10.01 13.56
C ILE A 119 22.45 -10.23 12.41
N PRO A 120 22.90 -9.16 11.74
CA PRO A 120 24.00 -9.25 10.78
C PRO A 120 25.31 -9.58 11.52
N LYS A 121 26.09 -10.50 10.95
CA LYS A 121 27.41 -10.87 11.48
C LYS A 121 28.39 -9.73 11.24
N SER A 122 29.07 -9.28 12.30
CA SER A 122 30.12 -8.27 12.20
C SER A 122 31.26 -8.76 11.29
N GLY A 123 31.60 -7.96 10.27
CA GLY A 123 32.76 -8.18 9.40
C GLY A 123 32.54 -8.94 8.10
N LYS A 124 31.34 -9.50 7.82
CA LYS A 124 31.02 -10.14 6.53
C LYS A 124 29.68 -9.64 6.00
N ARG A 125 29.68 -9.16 4.74
CA ARG A 125 28.44 -8.77 4.04
C ARG A 125 27.56 -10.01 3.84
N ASP A 126 26.26 -9.84 4.06
CA ASP A 126 25.21 -10.83 3.74
C ASP A 126 25.27 -12.17 4.51
N THR A 127 25.82 -12.12 5.72
CA THR A 127 25.78 -13.24 6.66
C THR A 127 25.04 -12.85 7.92
N PHE A 128 24.02 -13.62 8.29
CA PHE A 128 23.20 -13.39 9.46
C PHE A 128 23.36 -14.54 10.46
N GLN A 129 23.14 -14.21 11.73
CA GLN A 129 23.27 -15.14 12.85
C GLN A 129 22.01 -15.05 13.72
N LEU A 130 21.56 -16.20 14.21
CA LEU A 130 20.54 -16.26 15.24
C LEU A 130 21.22 -16.21 16.60
N VAL A 131 20.84 -15.23 17.41
CA VAL A 131 21.43 -14.96 18.72
C VAL A 131 20.34 -14.98 19.77
N SER A 132 20.60 -15.64 20.89
CA SER A 132 19.79 -15.53 22.10
C SER A 132 20.32 -14.37 22.94
N VAL A 133 19.41 -13.42 23.20
CA VAL A 133 19.63 -12.20 23.98
C VAL A 133 19.01 -12.42 25.35
N LYS A 134 19.81 -12.31 26.40
CA LYS A 134 19.28 -12.37 27.76
C LYS A 134 18.73 -11.00 28.16
N LEU A 135 17.45 -10.94 28.49
CA LEU A 135 16.79 -9.71 28.92
C LEU A 135 17.11 -9.44 30.39
N THR A 136 17.76 -8.31 30.67
CA THR A 136 18.15 -7.95 32.04
C THR A 136 16.93 -7.47 32.84
N LYS A 137 16.76 -7.99 34.06
CA LYS A 137 15.68 -7.58 34.99
C LYS A 137 16.01 -6.28 35.75
N GLY A 138 16.71 -5.34 35.12
CA GLY A 138 17.04 -4.05 35.74
C GLY A 138 15.80 -3.20 36.03
N ALA A 139 15.92 -2.27 37.00
CA ALA A 139 14.84 -1.37 37.42
C ALA A 139 14.63 -0.17 36.46
N GLY A 140 15.55 0.05 35.50
CA GLY A 140 15.43 1.09 34.49
C GLY A 140 14.51 0.71 33.33
N GLN A 141 13.90 1.72 32.69
CA GLN A 141 13.18 1.54 31.42
C GLN A 141 14.15 1.23 30.28
N ASP A 142 15.30 1.91 30.21
CA ASP A 142 16.31 1.67 29.18
C ASP A 142 17.45 0.81 29.73
N LEU A 143 17.71 -0.32 29.06
CA LEU A 143 18.64 -1.34 29.49
C LEU A 143 19.54 -1.76 28.32
N GLU A 144 20.84 -1.92 28.58
CA GLU A 144 21.75 -2.51 27.59
C GLU A 144 21.69 -4.04 27.66
N ALA A 145 21.45 -4.69 26.52
CA ALA A 145 21.41 -6.14 26.39
C ALA A 145 22.70 -6.65 25.72
N LYS A 146 23.81 -6.65 26.49
CA LYS A 146 25.14 -7.05 26.00
C LYS A 146 25.41 -8.56 26.06
N GLU A 147 24.60 -9.32 26.81
CA GLU A 147 24.73 -10.78 26.89
C GLU A 147 24.10 -11.46 25.67
N LEU A 148 24.93 -11.67 24.64
CA LEU A 148 24.57 -12.28 23.37
C LEU A 148 25.19 -13.68 23.25
N SER A 149 24.36 -14.71 23.05
CA SER A 149 24.81 -16.08 22.80
C SER A 149 24.40 -16.56 21.41
N VAL A 150 25.38 -16.89 20.57
CA VAL A 150 25.13 -17.32 19.18
C VAL A 150 24.58 -18.75 19.18
N VAL A 151 23.43 -18.95 18.53
CA VAL A 151 22.75 -20.24 18.42
C VAL A 151 23.00 -20.88 17.05
N LEU A 152 22.82 -20.10 15.98
CA LEU A 152 23.02 -20.56 14.59
C LEU A 152 23.80 -19.54 13.78
N ASP A 153 24.71 -20.06 12.95
CA ASP A 153 25.52 -19.30 11.99
C ASP A 153 25.05 -19.55 10.55
N GLY A 154 24.89 -18.47 9.78
CA GLY A 154 24.52 -18.56 8.36
C GLY A 154 23.01 -18.69 8.14
N VAL A 155 22.24 -17.95 8.92
CA VAL A 155 20.79 -17.80 8.80
C VAL A 155 20.49 -16.80 7.66
N ASP A 156 19.28 -16.85 7.11
CA ASP A 156 18.78 -15.89 6.13
C ASP A 156 18.31 -14.58 6.80
N ALA A 157 18.21 -13.50 6.03
CA ALA A 157 17.70 -12.22 6.54
C ALA A 157 16.18 -12.28 6.82
N SER A 158 15.46 -13.07 6.03
CA SER A 158 14.00 -13.10 6.08
C SER A 158 13.48 -13.86 7.31
N PRO A 159 12.50 -13.31 8.05
CA PRO A 159 11.94 -13.99 9.22
C PRO A 159 11.18 -15.27 8.87
N LYS A 160 10.82 -15.47 7.60
CA LYS A 160 10.12 -16.66 7.08
C LYS A 160 11.01 -17.89 6.97
N CYS A 161 12.33 -17.68 6.99
CA CYS A 161 13.33 -18.75 6.84
C CYS A 161 13.81 -19.32 8.17
N THR A 162 13.23 -18.88 9.29
CA THR A 162 13.52 -19.41 10.63
C THR A 162 12.24 -19.72 11.40
N ALA A 163 12.17 -20.95 11.93
CA ALA A 163 11.05 -21.40 12.73
C ALA A 163 11.52 -22.28 13.90
N PHE A 164 10.76 -22.23 14.99
CA PHE A 164 10.97 -23.06 16.17
C PHE A 164 9.92 -24.17 16.19
N GLY A 165 10.35 -25.39 16.49
CA GLY A 165 9.48 -26.56 16.55
C GLY A 165 9.44 -27.19 17.94
N ARG A 166 8.40 -27.99 18.20
CA ARG A 166 8.19 -28.71 19.47
C ARG A 166 8.31 -27.79 20.69
N GLU A 167 7.50 -26.72 20.70
CA GLU A 167 7.49 -25.68 21.74
C GLU A 167 8.87 -25.06 22.06
N GLY A 168 9.80 -25.10 21.10
CA GLY A 168 11.16 -24.59 21.24
C GLY A 168 12.23 -25.63 21.53
N ALA A 169 11.96 -26.93 21.37
CA ALA A 169 12.98 -27.98 21.56
C ALA A 169 14.07 -27.96 20.47
N TYR A 170 13.73 -27.49 19.27
CA TYR A 170 14.67 -27.28 18.17
C TYR A 170 14.34 -26.02 17.38
N VAL A 171 15.34 -25.50 16.69
CA VAL A 171 15.20 -24.41 15.73
C VAL A 171 15.64 -24.89 14.35
N ALA A 172 14.86 -24.55 13.35
CA ALA A 172 15.16 -24.83 11.96
C ALA A 172 15.35 -23.52 11.21
N SER A 173 16.38 -23.48 10.36
CA SER A 173 16.71 -22.35 9.53
C SER A 173 16.99 -22.82 8.11
N VAL A 174 16.58 -22.02 7.14
CA VAL A 174 16.82 -22.30 5.75
C VAL A 174 17.57 -21.16 5.11
N LYS A 175 18.56 -21.48 4.27
CA LYS A 175 19.30 -20.51 3.46
C LYS A 175 19.60 -21.12 2.10
N GLU A 176 19.10 -20.48 1.04
CA GLU A 176 19.24 -20.90 -0.35
C GLU A 176 18.77 -22.35 -0.60
N LEU A 177 19.70 -23.32 -0.55
CA LEU A 177 19.48 -24.75 -0.79
C LEU A 177 19.79 -25.62 0.45
N ASN A 178 20.14 -24.99 1.58
CA ASN A 178 20.54 -25.65 2.81
C ASN A 178 19.49 -25.45 3.91
N LEU A 179 19.02 -26.56 4.46
CA LEU A 179 18.24 -26.63 5.68
C LEU A 179 19.17 -26.98 6.85
N GLN A 180 19.16 -26.16 7.88
CA GLN A 180 19.88 -26.37 9.13
C GLN A 180 18.88 -26.60 10.26
N VAL A 181 19.08 -27.63 11.07
CA VAL A 181 18.24 -27.94 12.24
C VAL A 181 19.13 -28.10 13.46
N TYR A 182 18.85 -27.34 14.50
CA TYR A 182 19.61 -27.36 15.76
C TYR A 182 18.72 -27.76 16.93
N PHE A 183 19.10 -28.84 17.61
CA PHE A 183 18.41 -29.34 18.80
C PHE A 183 19.05 -28.79 20.08
N PHE A 184 18.29 -28.04 20.88
CA PHE A 184 18.82 -27.39 22.10
C PHE A 184 19.28 -28.39 23.16
N LYS A 185 18.52 -29.46 23.41
CA LYS A 185 18.85 -30.48 24.43
C LYS A 185 20.12 -31.26 24.09
N GLN A 186 20.30 -31.60 22.82
CA GLN A 186 21.41 -32.45 22.36
C GLN A 186 22.62 -31.63 21.90
N LYS A 187 22.46 -30.30 21.72
CA LYS A 187 23.44 -29.42 21.08
C LYS A 187 23.96 -29.96 19.75
N GLN A 188 23.10 -30.65 19.00
CA GLN A 188 23.43 -31.23 17.70
C GLN A 188 22.89 -30.35 16.58
N LEU A 189 23.75 -30.06 15.60
CA LEU A 189 23.42 -29.36 14.37
C LEU A 189 23.39 -30.35 13.21
N ASN A 190 22.22 -30.52 12.61
CA ASN A 190 22.04 -31.31 11.40
C ASN A 190 21.89 -30.37 10.20
N ARG A 191 22.61 -30.66 9.11
CA ARG A 191 22.54 -29.90 7.86
C ARG A 191 22.09 -30.81 6.73
N PHE A 192 21.08 -30.38 6.00
CA PHE A 192 20.50 -31.08 4.87
C PHE A 192 20.55 -30.16 3.65
N SER A 193 21.16 -30.62 2.56
CA SER A 193 21.24 -29.86 1.30
C SER A 193 20.39 -30.54 0.24
N VAL A 194 19.53 -29.78 -0.43
CA VAL A 194 18.81 -30.28 -1.61
C VAL A 194 19.68 -30.07 -2.85
N LYS A 195 19.77 -31.09 -3.72
CA LYS A 195 20.46 -30.95 -5.01
C LYS A 195 19.74 -29.93 -5.89
N ALA A 196 20.47 -28.93 -6.37
CA ALA A 196 19.96 -28.00 -7.40
C ALA A 196 19.62 -28.79 -8.68
N MET A 197 18.38 -28.71 -9.14
CA MET A 197 18.03 -29.19 -10.49
C MET A 197 18.33 -28.06 -11.49
N LYS A 198 18.98 -28.39 -12.61
CA LYS A 198 19.42 -27.42 -13.63
C LYS A 198 18.28 -26.62 -14.30
N THR A 199 17.03 -27.05 -14.17
CA THR A 199 15.90 -26.54 -14.98
C THR A 199 14.86 -25.73 -14.21
N ARG A 200 14.89 -25.70 -12.87
CA ARG A 200 13.95 -24.91 -12.03
C ARG A 200 14.64 -24.35 -10.78
N ASN A 201 14.25 -23.13 -10.40
CA ASN A 201 14.66 -22.48 -9.16
C ASN A 201 14.14 -23.27 -7.96
N ASN A 202 14.98 -24.13 -7.38
CA ASN A 202 14.61 -25.01 -6.25
C ASN A 202 14.95 -24.41 -4.88
N HIS A 203 15.21 -23.11 -4.81
CA HIS A 203 15.52 -22.43 -3.56
C HIS A 203 14.36 -22.54 -2.57
N PHE A 204 14.71 -22.62 -1.29
CA PHE A 204 13.74 -22.52 -0.23
C PHE A 204 13.30 -21.08 -0.03
N THR A 205 12.01 -20.88 0.22
CA THR A 205 11.38 -19.57 0.41
C THR A 205 10.89 -19.36 1.84
N CYS A 206 10.37 -20.41 2.47
CA CYS A 206 9.80 -20.34 3.81
C CYS A 206 9.90 -21.70 4.54
N ILE A 207 9.80 -21.65 5.87
CA ILE A 207 9.80 -22.82 6.74
C ILE A 207 8.72 -22.69 7.82
N ALA A 208 8.06 -23.81 8.13
CA ALA A 208 7.20 -23.94 9.28
C ALA A 208 7.53 -25.23 10.02
N CYS A 209 7.58 -25.18 11.35
CA CYS A 209 7.79 -26.36 12.18
C CYS A 209 6.48 -26.80 12.82
N HIS A 210 6.31 -28.11 12.95
CA HIS A 210 5.14 -28.67 13.62
C HIS A 210 5.22 -28.39 15.14
N PRO A 211 4.09 -28.09 15.80
CA PRO A 211 4.08 -27.67 17.20
C PRO A 211 4.44 -28.81 18.17
N THR A 212 4.09 -30.07 17.87
CA THR A 212 4.28 -31.21 18.79
C THR A 212 5.29 -32.25 18.27
N GLU A 213 5.12 -32.70 17.02
CA GLU A 213 6.01 -33.66 16.35
C GLU A 213 7.31 -33.07 15.80
N ASP A 214 8.31 -33.92 15.61
CA ASP A 214 9.57 -33.59 14.91
C ASP A 214 9.32 -33.64 13.38
N CYS A 215 8.52 -32.69 12.89
CA CYS A 215 8.13 -32.53 11.49
C CYS A 215 8.38 -31.07 11.04
N ILE A 216 9.01 -30.89 9.87
CA ILE A 216 9.32 -29.58 9.31
C ILE A 216 8.71 -29.46 7.91
N ALA A 217 7.93 -28.43 7.65
CA ALA A 217 7.45 -28.08 6.33
C ALA A 217 8.34 -26.99 5.71
N THR A 218 8.80 -27.19 4.47
CA THR A 218 9.56 -26.19 3.72
C THR A 218 8.86 -25.85 2.42
N GLY A 219 8.67 -24.56 2.17
CA GLY A 219 8.19 -24.03 0.89
C GLY A 219 9.34 -23.78 -0.07
N HIS A 220 9.05 -23.92 -1.36
CA HIS A 220 10.02 -23.73 -2.42
C HIS A 220 9.51 -22.77 -3.48
N ALA A 221 10.46 -22.18 -4.21
CA ALA A 221 10.19 -21.35 -5.37
C ALA A 221 9.63 -22.14 -6.57
N ASP A 222 9.66 -23.48 -6.55
CA ASP A 222 9.09 -24.35 -7.59
C ASP A 222 7.60 -24.69 -7.35
N GLY A 223 6.97 -24.10 -6.32
CA GLY A 223 5.58 -24.36 -5.92
C GLY A 223 5.38 -25.65 -5.13
N LYS A 224 6.45 -26.37 -4.79
CA LYS A 224 6.37 -27.60 -4.00
C LYS A 224 6.58 -27.30 -2.53
N ILE A 225 5.87 -28.03 -1.69
CA ILE A 225 6.06 -28.04 -0.24
C ILE A 225 6.63 -29.41 0.13
N ARG A 226 7.70 -29.42 0.91
CA ARG A 226 8.35 -30.67 1.35
C ARG A 226 8.21 -30.81 2.85
N LEU A 227 7.68 -31.95 3.29
CA LEU A 227 7.52 -32.28 4.70
C LEU A 227 8.63 -33.25 5.12
N TRP A 228 9.53 -32.78 5.96
CA TRP A 228 10.69 -33.50 6.45
C TRP A 228 10.36 -34.18 7.76
N ARG A 229 10.68 -35.47 7.86
CA ARG A 229 10.54 -36.27 9.07
C ARG A 229 11.84 -37.04 9.35
N ASN A 230 11.94 -37.52 10.58
CA ASN A 230 12.97 -38.46 11.01
C ASN A 230 14.42 -37.94 10.97
N PHE A 231 14.68 -36.83 11.67
CA PHE A 231 15.99 -36.18 11.69
C PHE A 231 17.09 -36.92 12.46
N TYR A 232 16.75 -37.94 13.25
CA TYR A 232 17.72 -38.66 14.09
C TYR A 232 18.48 -39.76 13.34
N HIS A 233 17.95 -40.25 12.21
CA HIS A 233 18.62 -41.27 11.42
C HIS A 233 19.67 -40.64 10.48
N LYS A 234 20.95 -40.81 10.83
CA LYS A 234 22.11 -40.27 10.10
C LYS A 234 22.23 -40.68 8.62
N LYS A 235 21.44 -41.63 8.11
CA LYS A 235 21.65 -42.20 6.76
C LYS A 235 20.64 -41.75 5.71
N GLU A 236 19.37 -41.51 6.04
CA GLU A 236 18.38 -41.02 5.07
C GLU A 236 17.32 -40.19 5.82
N TYR A 237 17.26 -38.90 5.52
CA TYR A 237 16.09 -38.09 5.87
C TYR A 237 14.97 -38.46 4.90
N THR A 238 13.75 -38.59 5.41
CA THR A 238 12.57 -38.82 4.55
C THR A 238 11.82 -37.52 4.38
N PHE A 239 11.47 -37.19 3.14
CA PHE A 239 10.55 -36.09 2.87
C PHE A 239 9.39 -36.56 2.00
N SER A 240 8.17 -36.11 2.33
CA SER A 240 7.02 -36.21 1.43
C SER A 240 6.81 -34.87 0.70
N MET A 241 6.10 -34.93 -0.43
CA MET A 241 5.92 -33.79 -1.31
C MET A 241 4.44 -33.45 -1.45
N LEU A 242 4.09 -32.21 -1.14
CA LEU A 242 2.77 -31.64 -1.41
C LEU A 242 2.92 -30.64 -2.56
N HIS A 243 2.04 -30.73 -3.56
CA HIS A 243 2.09 -29.85 -4.73
C HIS A 243 0.69 -29.41 -5.14
N TRP A 244 0.52 -28.10 -5.26
CA TRP A 244 -0.69 -27.45 -5.75
C TRP A 244 -0.35 -26.09 -6.34
N HIS A 245 0.49 -25.31 -5.64
CA HIS A 245 1.01 -24.02 -6.13
C HIS A 245 1.82 -24.26 -7.41
N HIS A 246 1.51 -23.48 -8.44
CA HIS A 246 2.27 -23.43 -9.69
C HIS A 246 3.44 -22.45 -9.62
N ASP A 247 3.33 -21.43 -8.76
CA ASP A 247 4.36 -20.42 -8.49
C ASP A 247 4.94 -20.57 -7.08
N THR A 248 5.79 -19.62 -6.66
CA THR A 248 6.51 -19.66 -5.39
C THR A 248 5.57 -19.73 -4.17
N VAL A 249 5.90 -20.61 -3.23
CA VAL A 249 5.21 -20.67 -1.94
C VAL A 249 5.80 -19.59 -1.04
N MET A 250 4.99 -18.64 -0.61
CA MET A 250 5.45 -17.45 0.10
C MET A 250 5.54 -17.65 1.61
N ASP A 251 4.57 -18.35 2.21
CA ASP A 251 4.57 -18.65 3.64
C ASP A 251 3.81 -19.94 3.96
N LEU A 252 4.14 -20.51 5.12
CA LEU A 252 3.56 -21.72 5.67
C LEU A 252 3.22 -21.51 7.14
N ALA A 253 2.12 -22.11 7.60
CA ALA A 253 1.73 -22.10 9.01
C ALA A 253 1.04 -23.41 9.39
N PHE A 254 1.49 -24.06 10.46
CA PHE A 254 0.75 -25.18 11.03
C PHE A 254 -0.40 -24.68 11.91
N SER A 255 -1.46 -25.49 12.03
CA SER A 255 -2.43 -25.31 13.12
C SER A 255 -1.77 -25.56 14.47
N ILE A 256 -2.32 -24.97 15.53
CA ILE A 256 -1.80 -25.11 16.91
C ILE A 256 -1.78 -26.58 17.36
N GLU A 257 -2.72 -27.38 16.85
CA GLU A 257 -2.81 -28.83 17.10
C GLU A 257 -1.87 -29.66 16.22
N GLY A 258 -1.41 -29.11 15.09
CA GLY A 258 -0.60 -29.82 14.09
C GLY A 258 -1.39 -30.72 13.12
N THR A 259 -2.72 -30.67 13.20
CA THR A 259 -3.66 -31.43 12.36
C THR A 259 -3.70 -30.94 10.91
N SER A 260 -3.37 -29.68 10.67
CA SER A 260 -3.42 -29.08 9.34
C SER A 260 -2.25 -28.14 9.08
N LEU A 261 -1.93 -27.96 7.81
CA LEU A 261 -0.93 -27.02 7.31
C LEU A 261 -1.62 -26.04 6.37
N LEU A 262 -1.44 -24.75 6.60
CA LEU A 262 -1.81 -23.68 5.68
C LEU A 262 -0.63 -23.31 4.80
N SER A 263 -0.89 -23.08 3.52
CA SER A 263 0.08 -22.51 2.59
C SER A 263 -0.51 -21.39 1.74
N GLY A 264 0.30 -20.36 1.54
CA GLY A 264 -0.03 -19.19 0.73
C GLY A 264 1.06 -18.94 -0.30
N GLY A 265 0.65 -18.46 -1.47
CA GLY A 265 1.55 -18.18 -2.59
C GLY A 265 1.23 -16.86 -3.26
N VAL A 266 1.96 -16.60 -4.35
CA VAL A 266 1.78 -15.42 -5.22
C VAL A 266 0.38 -15.38 -5.84
N GLU A 267 -0.26 -16.54 -5.97
CA GLU A 267 -1.53 -16.76 -6.65
C GLU A 267 -2.76 -16.19 -5.94
N SER A 268 -2.59 -15.56 -4.76
CA SER A 268 -3.68 -15.05 -3.90
C SER A 268 -4.66 -16.11 -3.39
N VAL A 269 -4.20 -17.37 -3.29
CA VAL A 269 -5.00 -18.49 -2.80
C VAL A 269 -4.39 -19.07 -1.52
N LEU A 270 -5.24 -19.21 -0.50
CA LEU A 270 -4.89 -19.93 0.73
C LEU A 270 -5.30 -21.39 0.60
N VAL A 271 -4.36 -22.31 0.80
CA VAL A 271 -4.60 -23.76 0.71
C VAL A 271 -4.45 -24.40 2.08
N LEU A 272 -5.43 -25.19 2.47
CA LEU A 272 -5.44 -26.00 3.69
C LEU A 272 -5.15 -27.46 3.35
N TRP A 273 -4.11 -28.01 3.97
CA TRP A 273 -3.69 -29.39 3.84
C TRP A 273 -4.00 -30.14 5.13
N HIS A 274 -4.74 -31.24 5.04
CA HIS A 274 -5.01 -32.09 6.19
C HIS A 274 -3.87 -33.11 6.39
N ASN A 275 -3.26 -33.11 7.58
CA ASN A 275 -2.20 -34.02 7.94
C ASN A 275 -2.80 -35.42 8.15
N GLY A 276 -2.50 -36.38 7.25
CA GLY A 276 -2.99 -37.76 7.32
C GLY A 276 -3.76 -38.25 6.10
N SER A 277 -4.09 -37.39 5.13
CA SER A 277 -4.67 -37.79 3.85
C SER A 277 -4.02 -36.99 2.72
N GLU A 278 -3.12 -37.61 1.94
CA GLU A 278 -2.37 -36.94 0.86
C GLU A 278 -3.27 -36.27 -0.19
N CYS A 279 -4.55 -36.63 -0.27
CA CYS A 279 -5.50 -36.10 -1.26
C CYS A 279 -6.54 -35.10 -0.74
N LYS A 280 -6.71 -34.90 0.58
CA LYS A 280 -7.72 -33.96 1.08
C LYS A 280 -7.12 -32.57 1.28
N LYS A 281 -7.51 -31.64 0.41
CA LYS A 281 -7.14 -30.23 0.45
C LYS A 281 -8.36 -29.37 0.17
N ASP A 282 -8.50 -28.32 0.96
CA ASP A 282 -9.47 -27.26 0.74
C ASP A 282 -8.72 -25.98 0.40
N PHE A 283 -9.36 -25.05 -0.30
CA PHE A 283 -8.71 -23.79 -0.68
C PHE A 283 -9.71 -22.64 -0.70
N LEU A 284 -9.22 -21.45 -0.37
CA LEU A 284 -9.94 -20.19 -0.44
C LEU A 284 -9.31 -19.32 -1.53
N PRO A 285 -9.91 -19.24 -2.72
CA PRO A 285 -9.37 -18.44 -3.82
C PRO A 285 -9.79 -16.96 -3.73
N ARG A 286 -9.17 -16.12 -4.57
CA ARG A 286 -9.53 -14.70 -4.79
C ARG A 286 -9.39 -13.82 -3.54
N LEU A 287 -8.28 -13.94 -2.82
CA LEU A 287 -7.99 -13.08 -1.66
C LEU A 287 -7.44 -11.68 -2.04
N GLY A 288 -7.41 -11.35 -3.33
CA GLY A 288 -6.97 -10.04 -3.85
C GLY A 288 -5.53 -10.10 -4.36
N SER A 289 -4.58 -10.18 -3.43
CA SER A 289 -3.14 -10.16 -3.75
C SER A 289 -2.35 -11.32 -3.14
N ALA A 290 -1.08 -11.44 -3.53
CA ALA A 290 -0.13 -12.44 -3.05
C ALA A 290 -0.04 -12.46 -1.52
N ILE A 291 -0.05 -13.66 -0.94
CA ILE A 291 -0.03 -13.85 0.52
C ILE A 291 1.42 -13.84 0.99
N GLU A 292 1.81 -12.83 1.76
CA GLU A 292 3.17 -12.68 2.31
C GLU A 292 3.35 -13.42 3.62
N TYR A 293 2.39 -13.34 4.53
CA TYR A 293 2.45 -14.01 5.83
C TYR A 293 1.11 -14.62 6.21
N ILE A 294 1.16 -15.73 6.97
CA ILE A 294 -0.01 -16.44 7.49
C ILE A 294 0.14 -16.59 9.00
N SER A 295 -0.80 -16.15 9.80
CA SER A 295 -0.78 -16.34 11.24
C SER A 295 -2.00 -17.09 11.72
N MET A 296 -1.83 -17.91 12.76
CA MET A 296 -2.92 -18.64 13.39
C MET A 296 -3.22 -18.01 14.74
N SER A 297 -4.49 -17.99 15.13
CA SER A 297 -4.90 -17.61 16.48
C SER A 297 -4.52 -18.70 17.50
N SER A 298 -4.40 -18.30 18.77
CA SER A 298 -4.00 -19.19 19.85
C SER A 298 -5.04 -20.29 20.12
N ASP A 299 -6.32 -20.03 19.83
CA ASP A 299 -7.42 -20.99 19.92
C ASP A 299 -7.59 -21.85 18.65
N GLY A 300 -6.86 -21.56 17.57
CA GLY A 300 -6.97 -22.23 16.27
C GLY A 300 -8.27 -21.92 15.49
N ALA A 301 -9.15 -21.06 15.99
CA ALA A 301 -10.42 -20.74 15.36
C ALA A 301 -10.29 -19.76 14.18
N LEU A 302 -9.28 -18.90 14.20
CA LEU A 302 -9.03 -17.86 13.22
C LEU A 302 -7.63 -18.00 12.62
N CYS A 303 -7.52 -17.66 11.33
CA CYS A 303 -6.25 -17.40 10.70
C CYS A 303 -6.25 -16.01 10.06
N CYS A 304 -5.07 -15.44 9.94
CA CYS A 304 -4.83 -14.12 9.37
C CYS A 304 -3.87 -14.27 8.21
N THR A 305 -4.18 -13.65 7.08
CA THR A 305 -3.28 -13.55 5.92
C THR A 305 -2.91 -12.09 5.70
N LEU A 306 -1.62 -11.81 5.59
CA LEU A 306 -1.10 -10.51 5.19
C LEU A 306 -0.74 -10.58 3.71
N HIS A 307 -1.12 -9.55 2.97
CA HIS A 307 -0.98 -9.50 1.52
C HIS A 307 -0.03 -8.37 1.11
N THR A 308 0.52 -8.44 -0.11
CA THR A 308 1.45 -7.42 -0.64
C THR A 308 0.80 -6.05 -0.87
N ASP A 309 -0.51 -6.03 -1.10
CA ASP A 309 -1.35 -4.83 -1.26
C ASP A 309 -1.65 -4.11 0.06
N ASN A 310 -0.93 -4.42 1.15
CA ASN A 310 -1.18 -3.83 2.46
C ASN A 310 -2.53 -4.23 3.08
N ARG A 311 -3.11 -5.37 2.64
CA ARG A 311 -4.30 -5.98 3.21
C ARG A 311 -3.97 -6.99 4.30
N ILE A 312 -4.82 -7.02 5.31
CA ILE A 312 -4.88 -8.08 6.31
C ILE A 312 -6.27 -8.71 6.21
N THR A 313 -6.34 -10.00 5.88
CA THR A 313 -7.60 -10.73 5.84
C THR A 313 -7.68 -11.68 7.04
N ILE A 314 -8.81 -11.63 7.76
CA ILE A 314 -9.11 -12.53 8.87
C ILE A 314 -10.11 -13.57 8.37
N ILE A 315 -9.75 -14.83 8.54
CA ILE A 315 -10.44 -15.99 7.96
C ILE A 315 -10.75 -16.96 9.10
N ASN A 316 -11.93 -17.55 9.10
CA ASN A 316 -12.28 -18.60 10.06
C ASN A 316 -11.60 -19.92 9.69
N SER A 317 -11.40 -20.81 10.66
CA SER A 317 -10.81 -22.15 10.43
C SER A 317 -11.53 -22.98 9.35
N ASN A 318 -12.81 -22.69 9.06
CA ASN A 318 -13.58 -23.32 7.99
C ASN A 318 -13.34 -22.69 6.60
N LEU A 319 -12.25 -21.94 6.43
CA LEU A 319 -11.90 -21.19 5.21
C LEU A 319 -13.01 -20.23 4.74
N ARG A 320 -13.78 -19.68 5.68
CA ARG A 320 -14.75 -18.63 5.40
C ARG A 320 -14.13 -17.28 5.70
N PHE A 321 -14.19 -16.38 4.71
CA PHE A 321 -13.87 -14.98 4.91
C PHE A 321 -14.65 -14.43 6.09
N SER A 322 -13.96 -13.78 7.02
CA SER A 322 -14.61 -13.09 8.12
C SER A 322 -14.57 -11.58 7.89
N LYS A 323 -13.36 -11.02 7.80
CA LYS A 323 -13.13 -9.57 7.89
C LYS A 323 -11.86 -9.17 7.14
N SER A 324 -11.70 -7.90 6.78
CA SER A 324 -10.44 -7.44 6.19
C SER A 324 -10.10 -6.00 6.56
N ILE A 325 -8.88 -5.79 7.01
CA ILE A 325 -8.30 -4.48 7.32
C ILE A 325 -7.38 -4.11 6.15
N GLN A 326 -7.67 -2.99 5.50
CA GLN A 326 -6.93 -2.54 4.33
C GLN A 326 -6.21 -1.23 4.64
N GLY A 327 -4.88 -1.24 4.53
CA GLY A 327 -4.07 -0.04 4.58
C GLY A 327 -3.99 0.66 3.23
N LEU A 328 -3.28 1.79 3.20
CA LEU A 328 -3.00 2.51 1.96
C LEU A 328 -2.19 1.64 1.00
N ILE A 329 -2.68 1.47 -0.24
CA ILE A 329 -1.99 0.72 -1.29
C ILE A 329 -0.96 1.66 -1.92
N LYS A 330 0.32 1.32 -1.84
CA LYS A 330 1.39 2.07 -2.52
C LYS A 330 1.65 1.45 -3.89
N SER A 331 1.02 1.99 -4.92
CA SER A 331 1.46 1.73 -6.30
C SER A 331 2.85 2.36 -6.53
N THR A 332 3.66 1.74 -7.39
CA THR A 332 4.97 2.28 -7.80
C THR A 332 4.85 3.61 -8.54
N ALA A 333 3.70 3.86 -9.17
CA ALA A 333 3.33 5.14 -9.77
C ALA A 333 1.87 5.46 -9.45
N VAL A 334 1.61 6.67 -8.92
CA VAL A 334 0.25 7.19 -8.71
C VAL A 334 -0.11 8.03 -9.93
N LYS A 335 -0.54 7.36 -11.01
CA LYS A 335 -0.82 8.02 -12.29
C LYS A 335 -1.98 9.01 -12.19
N THR A 336 -3.03 8.69 -11.41
CA THR A 336 -4.18 9.60 -11.21
C THR A 336 -3.85 10.90 -10.51
N GLY A 337 -2.67 10.99 -9.89
CA GLY A 337 -2.40 11.99 -8.87
C GLY A 337 -3.18 11.71 -7.58
N LEU A 338 -3.08 12.65 -6.65
CA LEU A 338 -3.78 12.61 -5.36
C LEU A 338 -4.98 13.56 -5.41
N VAL A 339 -6.17 13.01 -5.26
CA VAL A 339 -7.43 13.78 -5.29
C VAL A 339 -8.14 13.60 -3.96
N VAL A 340 -8.90 14.59 -3.52
CA VAL A 340 -9.70 14.51 -2.30
C VAL A 340 -11.17 14.42 -2.69
N ASP A 341 -11.90 13.46 -2.14
CA ASP A 341 -13.36 13.43 -2.27
C ASP A 341 -13.95 14.57 -1.41
N PRO A 342 -14.64 15.56 -1.99
CA PRO A 342 -15.16 16.70 -1.24
C PRO A 342 -16.20 16.32 -0.18
N ARG A 343 -16.88 15.18 -0.32
CA ARG A 343 -17.96 14.75 0.60
C ARG A 343 -17.40 14.08 1.84
N THR A 344 -16.53 13.11 1.64
CA THR A 344 -15.96 12.28 2.71
C THR A 344 -14.65 12.84 3.24
N LYS A 345 -14.03 13.78 2.50
CA LYS A 345 -12.66 14.27 2.72
C LYS A 345 -11.62 13.15 2.68
N ALA A 346 -11.98 12.03 2.06
CA ALA A 346 -11.09 10.89 1.87
C ALA A 346 -10.08 11.21 0.77
N LEU A 347 -8.87 10.69 0.95
CA LEU A 347 -7.85 10.67 -0.08
C LEU A 347 -8.21 9.62 -1.12
N VAL A 348 -8.22 10.00 -2.39
CA VAL A 348 -8.51 9.16 -3.53
C VAL A 348 -7.24 8.99 -4.36
N LEU A 349 -6.87 7.74 -4.61
CA LEU A 349 -5.68 7.36 -5.37
C LEU A 349 -5.88 6.01 -6.09
N ASN A 350 -4.97 5.68 -7.01
CA ASN A 350 -4.86 4.33 -7.57
C ASN A 350 -4.75 3.29 -6.44
N GLY A 351 -5.66 2.32 -6.42
CA GLY A 351 -5.60 1.17 -5.52
C GLY A 351 -4.97 -0.04 -6.18
N GLU A 352 -5.66 -1.18 -6.11
CA GLU A 352 -5.40 -2.31 -6.99
C GLU A 352 -5.49 -1.87 -8.47
N PRO A 353 -4.79 -2.52 -9.40
CA PRO A 353 -4.86 -2.15 -10.81
C PRO A 353 -6.30 -2.06 -11.33
N GLY A 354 -6.69 -0.89 -11.82
CA GLY A 354 -8.06 -0.60 -12.28
C GLY A 354 -9.07 -0.19 -11.19
N HIS A 355 -8.62 -0.05 -9.94
CA HIS A 355 -9.44 0.42 -8.83
C HIS A 355 -9.04 1.81 -8.34
N LEU A 356 -10.03 2.53 -7.83
CA LEU A 356 -9.80 3.66 -6.95
C LEU A 356 -9.98 3.27 -5.49
N GLN A 357 -9.00 3.64 -4.68
CA GLN A 357 -9.06 3.50 -3.24
C GLN A 357 -9.48 4.83 -2.61
N PHE A 358 -10.53 4.79 -1.78
CA PHE A 358 -10.95 5.92 -0.93
C PHE A 358 -10.44 5.68 0.48
N TYR A 359 -9.49 6.49 0.92
CA TYR A 359 -8.77 6.29 2.18
C TYR A 359 -8.96 7.48 3.13
N CYS A 360 -9.49 7.23 4.32
CA CYS A 360 -9.61 8.26 5.34
C CYS A 360 -8.30 8.36 6.12
N LEU A 361 -7.61 9.51 5.99
CA LEU A 361 -6.36 9.76 6.71
C LEU A 361 -6.56 10.00 8.21
N GLN A 362 -7.76 10.37 8.65
CA GLN A 362 -8.05 10.66 10.07
C GLN A 362 -8.24 9.37 10.88
N SER A 363 -8.97 8.39 10.32
CA SER A 363 -9.18 7.08 10.95
C SER A 363 -8.15 6.04 10.51
N ASP A 364 -7.30 6.37 9.53
CA ASP A 364 -6.27 5.48 8.95
C ASP A 364 -6.86 4.16 8.43
N GLN A 365 -8.02 4.26 7.78
CA GLN A 365 -8.81 3.15 7.25
C GLN A 365 -9.27 3.43 5.82
N GLN A 366 -9.34 2.35 5.02
CA GLN A 366 -10.04 2.41 3.74
C GLN A 366 -11.56 2.49 3.98
N LEU A 367 -12.22 3.47 3.35
CA LEU A 367 -13.67 3.60 3.38
C LEU A 367 -14.33 2.65 2.38
N PHE A 368 -13.90 2.71 1.11
CA PHE A 368 -14.35 1.80 0.07
C PHE A 368 -13.37 1.79 -1.11
N SER A 369 -13.52 0.81 -1.99
CA SER A 369 -12.80 0.71 -3.26
C SER A 369 -13.79 0.65 -4.41
N LEU A 370 -13.55 1.44 -5.46
CA LEU A 370 -14.38 1.45 -6.67
C LEU A 370 -13.67 0.70 -7.80
N ASP A 371 -14.32 -0.31 -8.35
CA ASP A 371 -13.87 -0.98 -9.58
C ASP A 371 -14.31 -0.18 -10.80
N ILE A 372 -13.34 0.38 -11.52
CA ILE A 372 -13.59 1.23 -12.68
C ILE A 372 -13.50 0.42 -13.97
N VAL A 373 -12.50 -0.45 -14.07
CA VAL A 373 -12.20 -1.19 -15.31
C VAL A 373 -13.08 -2.45 -15.45
N GLN A 374 -13.67 -2.96 -14.35
CA GLN A 374 -14.61 -4.10 -14.31
C GLN A 374 -14.06 -5.40 -14.93
N ARG A 375 -12.84 -5.81 -14.54
CA ARG A 375 -12.17 -6.99 -15.11
C ARG A 375 -12.22 -8.23 -14.21
N GLN A 376 -12.15 -9.40 -14.83
CA GLN A 376 -11.92 -10.66 -14.11
C GLN A 376 -10.43 -10.79 -13.77
N TYR A 377 -10.10 -10.76 -12.48
CA TYR A 377 -8.74 -10.97 -11.99
C TYR A 377 -8.24 -12.38 -12.32
N ILE A 378 -7.37 -12.47 -13.31
CA ILE A 378 -6.54 -13.66 -13.55
C ILE A 378 -5.10 -13.20 -13.31
N HIS A 379 -4.48 -13.71 -12.24
CA HIS A 379 -3.07 -13.45 -11.96
C HIS A 379 -2.23 -14.21 -12.99
N GLN A 380 -2.01 -13.60 -14.15
CA GLN A 380 -1.09 -14.11 -15.17
C GLN A 380 0.00 -13.06 -15.38
N ALA A 381 1.24 -13.43 -15.03
CA ALA A 381 2.40 -12.58 -15.22
C ALA A 381 2.53 -12.18 -16.70
N GLY A 382 2.68 -10.87 -16.94
CA GLY A 382 2.94 -10.32 -18.28
C GLY A 382 1.73 -9.71 -19.02
N LEU A 383 0.52 -9.72 -18.44
CA LEU A 383 -0.60 -8.98 -18.99
C LEU A 383 -0.49 -7.49 -18.65
N LYS A 384 -0.32 -6.62 -19.66
CA LYS A 384 -0.46 -5.17 -19.48
C LYS A 384 -1.93 -4.83 -19.26
N GLN A 385 -2.23 -4.27 -18.10
CA GLN A 385 -3.58 -3.92 -17.70
C GLN A 385 -3.89 -2.47 -18.10
N ALA A 386 -5.17 -2.17 -18.32
CA ALA A 386 -5.58 -0.77 -18.41
C ALA A 386 -5.39 -0.16 -17.03
N ASP A 387 -4.72 0.99 -17.01
CA ASP A 387 -4.43 1.72 -15.80
C ASP A 387 -5.30 2.96 -15.74
N LEU A 388 -5.54 3.44 -14.53
CA LEU A 388 -6.31 4.65 -14.32
C LEU A 388 -5.33 5.83 -14.29
N VAL A 389 -5.50 6.77 -15.22
CA VAL A 389 -4.53 7.84 -15.46
C VAL A 389 -5.01 9.17 -14.90
N LYS A 390 -6.31 9.44 -14.88
CA LYS A 390 -6.85 10.71 -14.34
C LYS A 390 -8.17 10.52 -13.62
N VAL A 391 -8.37 11.36 -12.62
CA VAL A 391 -9.58 11.44 -11.81
C VAL A 391 -9.88 12.90 -11.50
N ALA A 392 -11.15 13.27 -11.60
CA ALA A 392 -11.64 14.55 -11.09
C ALA A 392 -13.00 14.36 -10.42
N PHE A 393 -13.26 15.15 -9.38
CA PHE A 393 -14.57 15.26 -8.75
C PHE A 393 -15.17 16.62 -9.06
N SER A 394 -16.49 16.66 -9.17
CA SER A 394 -17.27 17.90 -9.05
C SER A 394 -17.11 18.51 -7.65
N ALA A 395 -17.29 19.83 -7.51
CA ALA A 395 -17.19 20.55 -6.22
C ALA A 395 -17.95 19.87 -5.06
N GLN A 396 -19.16 19.37 -5.32
CA GLN A 396 -20.00 18.70 -4.31
C GLN A 396 -19.75 17.18 -4.23
N GLY A 397 -18.96 16.60 -5.15
CA GLY A 397 -18.67 15.16 -5.21
C GLY A 397 -19.83 14.28 -5.70
N LYS A 398 -20.88 14.88 -6.29
CA LYS A 398 -21.98 14.13 -6.93
C LYS A 398 -21.50 13.38 -8.16
N TRP A 399 -20.65 14.03 -8.96
CA TRP A 399 -20.06 13.48 -10.18
C TRP A 399 -18.58 13.20 -10.00
N LEU A 400 -18.14 12.09 -10.60
CA LEU A 400 -16.76 11.62 -10.68
C LEU A 400 -16.43 11.34 -12.15
N ALA A 401 -15.35 11.91 -12.65
CA ALA A 401 -14.79 11.61 -13.95
C ALA A 401 -13.52 10.79 -13.81
N THR A 402 -13.39 9.73 -14.62
CA THR A 402 -12.24 8.84 -14.61
C THR A 402 -11.77 8.57 -16.03
N VAL A 403 -10.47 8.65 -16.29
CA VAL A 403 -9.87 8.25 -17.57
C VAL A 403 -9.00 7.02 -17.40
N GLU A 404 -9.35 5.99 -18.16
CA GLU A 404 -8.61 4.75 -18.29
C GLU A 404 -7.78 4.76 -19.56
N GLU A 405 -6.58 4.23 -19.46
CA GLU A 405 -5.64 4.13 -20.57
C GLU A 405 -5.01 2.74 -20.60
N ARG A 406 -5.01 2.13 -21.77
CA ARG A 406 -4.32 0.88 -22.01
C ARG A 406 -3.18 1.09 -22.99
N ASP A 407 -1.96 1.04 -22.47
CA ASP A 407 -0.73 1.11 -23.26
C ASP A 407 -0.45 -0.21 -24.01
N GLU A 408 -1.14 -0.44 -25.12
CA GLU A 408 -0.66 -1.36 -26.14
C GLU A 408 0.24 -0.64 -27.15
N VAL A 409 1.28 -1.33 -27.63
CA VAL A 409 2.33 -0.74 -28.48
C VAL A 409 1.80 -0.28 -29.85
N THR A 410 0.64 -0.81 -30.26
CA THR A 410 0.09 -0.57 -31.60
C THR A 410 -1.11 0.36 -31.60
N ASP A 411 -1.99 0.30 -30.59
CA ASP A 411 -3.21 1.14 -30.51
C ASP A 411 -3.52 1.45 -29.02
N PRO A 412 -3.35 2.69 -28.54
CA PRO A 412 -3.78 3.06 -27.19
C PRO A 412 -5.30 3.07 -27.11
N GLU A 413 -5.87 2.36 -26.13
CA GLU A 413 -7.30 2.44 -25.83
C GLU A 413 -7.54 3.45 -24.70
N LEU A 414 -8.25 4.54 -24.99
CA LEU A 414 -8.64 5.56 -24.01
C LEU A 414 -10.14 5.52 -23.74
N GLN A 415 -10.54 5.57 -22.47
CA GLN A 415 -11.95 5.63 -22.08
C GLN A 415 -12.17 6.67 -20.99
N LEU A 416 -13.08 7.60 -21.25
CA LEU A 416 -13.61 8.52 -20.25
C LEU A 416 -14.91 7.95 -19.71
N LYS A 417 -14.97 7.70 -18.41
CA LYS A 417 -16.19 7.25 -17.71
C LYS A 417 -16.63 8.33 -16.73
N LEU A 418 -17.94 8.58 -16.73
CA LEU A 418 -18.60 9.55 -15.86
C LEU A 418 -19.56 8.82 -14.96
N TRP A 419 -19.35 9.00 -13.67
CA TRP A 419 -20.03 8.30 -12.60
C TRP A 419 -20.88 9.27 -11.81
N PHE A 420 -22.13 8.87 -11.56
CA PHE A 420 -23.05 9.60 -10.71
C PHE A 420 -23.12 8.89 -9.35
N TYR A 421 -23.03 9.66 -8.28
CA TYR A 421 -23.18 9.10 -6.94
C TYR A 421 -24.64 8.94 -6.56
N ASN A 422 -25.03 7.71 -6.25
CA ASN A 422 -26.35 7.41 -5.76
C ASN A 422 -26.34 7.38 -4.22
N GLU A 423 -27.05 8.34 -3.60
CA GLU A 423 -27.11 8.50 -2.14
C GLU A 423 -27.79 7.32 -1.42
N GLU A 424 -28.78 6.68 -2.05
CA GLU A 424 -29.48 5.54 -1.44
C GLU A 424 -28.55 4.32 -1.30
N THR A 425 -27.72 4.08 -2.32
CA THR A 425 -26.77 2.95 -2.35
C THR A 425 -25.39 3.31 -1.81
N GLN A 426 -25.14 4.59 -1.51
CA GLN A 426 -23.84 5.14 -1.12
C GLN A 426 -22.69 4.73 -2.08
N SER A 427 -22.99 4.63 -3.38
CA SER A 427 -22.06 4.11 -4.39
C SER A 427 -22.09 4.92 -5.68
N PHE A 428 -20.97 4.91 -6.40
CA PHE A 428 -20.86 5.49 -7.73
C PHE A 428 -21.42 4.53 -8.78
N LYS A 429 -22.41 4.99 -9.54
CA LYS A 429 -23.00 4.27 -10.67
C LYS A 429 -22.50 4.88 -11.96
N LEU A 430 -22.09 4.04 -12.90
CA LEU A 430 -21.68 4.50 -14.23
C LEU A 430 -22.90 5.09 -14.95
N ASN A 431 -22.77 6.32 -15.42
CA ASN A 431 -23.79 7.00 -16.20
C ASN A 431 -23.41 6.98 -17.69
N THR A 432 -22.30 7.64 -18.05
CA THR A 432 -21.85 7.78 -19.44
C THR A 432 -20.46 7.17 -19.63
N ARG A 433 -20.24 6.50 -20.77
CA ARG A 433 -18.94 5.97 -21.20
C ARG A 433 -18.62 6.49 -22.59
N ILE A 434 -17.50 7.20 -22.71
CA ILE A 434 -17.00 7.76 -23.96
C ILE A 434 -15.71 7.02 -24.33
N ASN A 435 -15.71 6.38 -25.49
CA ASN A 435 -14.53 5.73 -26.05
C ASN A 435 -13.75 6.75 -26.88
N MET A 436 -12.42 6.77 -26.73
CA MET A 436 -11.51 7.70 -27.40
C MET A 436 -11.94 9.18 -27.27
N PRO A 437 -11.97 9.73 -26.05
CA PRO A 437 -12.30 11.15 -25.85
C PRO A 437 -11.32 12.08 -26.58
N HIS A 438 -10.07 11.67 -26.78
CA HIS A 438 -9.02 12.35 -27.53
C HIS A 438 -8.30 11.34 -28.45
N GLU A 439 -7.65 11.82 -29.51
CA GLU A 439 -6.85 10.96 -30.41
C GLU A 439 -5.51 10.54 -29.80
N ASP A 440 -5.11 11.23 -28.74
CA ASP A 440 -3.89 11.01 -27.96
C ASP A 440 -4.24 11.02 -26.45
N HIS A 441 -3.27 10.76 -25.58
CA HIS A 441 -3.45 10.68 -24.12
C HIS A 441 -4.06 11.95 -23.52
N VAL A 442 -4.92 11.78 -22.49
CA VAL A 442 -5.52 12.91 -21.76
C VAL A 442 -4.50 13.45 -20.75
N THR A 443 -4.06 14.69 -20.95
CA THR A 443 -3.02 15.32 -20.14
C THR A 443 -3.56 15.88 -18.83
N ASP A 444 -4.79 16.40 -18.82
CA ASP A 444 -5.43 16.95 -17.63
C ASP A 444 -6.96 17.00 -17.74
N MET A 445 -7.63 17.13 -16.59
CA MET A 445 -9.08 17.29 -16.51
C MET A 445 -9.50 18.12 -15.31
N CYS A 446 -10.56 18.91 -15.45
CA CYS A 446 -11.14 19.65 -14.33
C CYS A 446 -12.64 19.88 -14.52
N PHE A 447 -13.39 19.83 -13.42
CA PHE A 447 -14.77 20.30 -13.38
C PHE A 447 -14.82 21.81 -13.17
N ARG A 448 -15.88 22.44 -13.67
CA ARG A 448 -16.25 23.81 -13.27
C ARG A 448 -16.92 23.76 -11.91
N ASP A 449 -16.36 24.51 -10.96
CA ASP A 449 -16.89 24.64 -9.61
C ASP A 449 -17.85 25.85 -9.56
N MET A 450 -19.15 25.60 -9.58
CA MET A 450 -20.16 26.62 -9.24
C MET A 450 -20.85 26.19 -7.94
N ASP A 451 -20.95 27.10 -6.97
CA ASP A 451 -21.66 26.86 -5.71
C ASP A 451 -23.19 26.84 -5.88
N GLU A 452 -23.70 27.23 -7.05
CA GLU A 452 -25.14 27.31 -7.33
C GLU A 452 -25.71 25.91 -7.63
N GLY A 453 -26.76 25.54 -6.91
CA GLY A 453 -27.33 24.19 -6.81
C GLY A 453 -28.04 23.66 -8.07
N GLU A 454 -27.72 24.15 -9.26
CA GLU A 454 -28.27 23.67 -10.53
C GLU A 454 -27.26 22.74 -11.22
N ASP A 455 -27.52 21.44 -11.14
CA ASP A 455 -26.74 20.38 -11.79
C ASP A 455 -26.70 20.57 -13.33
N ASP A 456 -27.63 21.35 -13.90
CA ASP A 456 -27.75 21.69 -15.34
C ASP A 456 -26.59 22.53 -15.88
N SER A 457 -25.77 23.11 -14.99
CA SER A 457 -24.64 23.95 -15.37
C SER A 457 -23.27 23.26 -15.19
N LEU A 458 -23.24 21.96 -14.92
CA LEU A 458 -21.96 21.28 -14.70
C LEU A 458 -21.19 21.09 -16.01
N ILE A 459 -19.94 21.52 -16.01
CA ILE A 459 -19.03 21.41 -17.16
C ILE A 459 -17.80 20.62 -16.73
N LEU A 460 -17.37 19.70 -17.58
CA LEU A 460 -16.10 19.01 -17.48
C LEU A 460 -15.22 19.43 -18.66
N VAL A 461 -13.97 19.79 -18.39
CA VAL A 461 -12.98 20.06 -19.43
C VAL A 461 -11.92 18.98 -19.40
N THR A 462 -11.55 18.47 -20.57
CA THR A 462 -10.42 17.56 -20.76
C THR A 462 -9.42 18.18 -21.72
N ALA A 463 -8.14 18.14 -21.37
CA ALA A 463 -7.03 18.53 -22.24
C ALA A 463 -6.32 17.28 -22.77
N GLY A 464 -5.95 17.27 -24.05
CA GLY A 464 -5.32 16.12 -24.69
C GLY A 464 -4.01 16.45 -25.42
N GLY A 465 -3.17 15.43 -25.57
CA GLY A 465 -1.94 15.46 -26.37
C GLY A 465 -2.21 15.68 -27.87
N ASP A 466 -3.46 15.49 -28.30
CA ASP A 466 -4.00 15.75 -29.63
C ASP A 466 -4.15 17.26 -29.94
N ARG A 467 -3.65 18.12 -29.05
CA ARG A 467 -3.54 19.59 -29.22
C ARG A 467 -4.86 20.34 -29.06
N VAL A 468 -5.88 19.65 -28.56
CA VAL A 468 -7.18 20.25 -28.27
C VAL A 468 -7.56 20.07 -26.81
N PHE A 469 -8.40 20.98 -26.32
CA PHE A 469 -9.19 20.72 -25.13
C PHE A 469 -10.65 20.57 -25.55
N LYS A 470 -11.38 19.69 -24.86
CA LYS A 470 -12.80 19.43 -25.10
C LYS A 470 -13.61 19.77 -23.87
N VAL A 471 -14.79 20.30 -24.11
CA VAL A 471 -15.76 20.68 -23.10
C VAL A 471 -16.94 19.72 -23.19
N TRP A 472 -17.25 19.10 -22.06
CA TRP A 472 -18.33 18.16 -21.90
C TRP A 472 -19.40 18.78 -21.01
N VAL A 473 -20.66 18.64 -21.42
CA VAL A 473 -21.84 19.15 -20.70
C VAL A 473 -22.87 18.03 -20.56
N ILE A 474 -23.74 18.14 -19.56
CA ILE A 474 -24.86 17.21 -19.43
C ILE A 474 -25.99 17.65 -20.37
N VAL A 475 -26.61 16.67 -21.01
CA VAL A 475 -27.75 16.85 -21.90
C VAL A 475 -28.84 15.89 -21.43
N GLU A 476 -30.07 16.39 -21.32
CA GLU A 476 -31.21 15.54 -21.02
C GLU A 476 -31.60 14.72 -22.26
N ASP A 477 -31.68 13.40 -22.09
CA ASP A 477 -32.10 12.51 -23.16
C ASP A 477 -33.63 12.57 -23.28
N THR A 478 -34.14 13.10 -24.39
CA THR A 478 -35.58 13.20 -24.67
C THR A 478 -36.24 11.88 -25.09
N ASP A 479 -35.50 10.76 -25.05
CA ASP A 479 -35.97 9.47 -25.54
C ASP A 479 -36.86 8.75 -24.50
N PRO A 480 -38.14 8.46 -24.82
CA PRO A 480 -39.09 7.88 -23.87
C PRO A 480 -38.82 6.40 -23.51
N GLU A 481 -37.89 5.72 -24.20
CA GLU A 481 -37.51 4.32 -23.94
C GLU A 481 -36.24 4.17 -23.09
N ALA A 482 -35.44 5.23 -22.92
CA ALA A 482 -34.20 5.17 -22.16
C ALA A 482 -34.46 5.36 -20.66
N GLN A 483 -34.09 4.38 -19.83
CA GLN A 483 -34.12 4.49 -18.36
C GLN A 483 -32.95 5.34 -17.78
N GLN A 484 -32.35 6.23 -18.58
CA GLN A 484 -31.36 7.21 -18.15
C GLN A 484 -31.81 8.59 -18.64
N SER A 485 -32.04 9.53 -17.72
CA SER A 485 -32.57 10.85 -18.07
C SER A 485 -31.51 11.87 -18.49
N VAL A 486 -30.21 11.60 -18.24
CA VAL A 486 -29.11 12.54 -18.47
C VAL A 486 -27.88 11.81 -19.00
N SER A 487 -27.30 12.31 -20.08
CA SER A 487 -26.06 11.84 -20.70
C SER A 487 -25.05 12.98 -20.86
N TRP A 488 -23.76 12.68 -21.02
CA TRP A 488 -22.72 13.69 -21.22
C TRP A 488 -22.25 13.74 -22.67
N ASN A 489 -22.24 14.93 -23.26
CA ASN A 489 -21.87 15.16 -24.65
C ASN A 489 -20.79 16.24 -24.79
N CYS A 490 -20.01 16.13 -25.86
CA CYS A 490 -19.02 17.15 -26.21
C CYS A 490 -19.73 18.34 -26.85
N ASP A 491 -19.66 19.50 -26.21
CA ASP A 491 -20.25 20.75 -26.68
C ASP A 491 -19.25 21.58 -27.50
N PHE A 492 -18.02 21.72 -26.99
CA PHE A 492 -17.00 22.58 -27.58
C PHE A 492 -15.64 21.90 -27.68
N VAL A 493 -14.89 22.26 -28.73
CA VAL A 493 -13.50 21.83 -28.96
C VAL A 493 -12.66 23.07 -29.21
N GLY A 494 -11.73 23.34 -28.31
CA GLY A 494 -10.80 24.47 -28.39
C GLY A 494 -9.40 24.05 -28.77
N SER A 495 -8.71 24.89 -29.53
CA SER A 495 -7.31 24.69 -29.91
C SER A 495 -6.59 26.04 -29.97
N TYR A 496 -5.27 26.04 -29.77
CA TYR A 496 -4.46 27.25 -29.84
C TYR A 496 -3.14 26.96 -30.55
N HIS A 497 -2.96 27.57 -31.73
CA HIS A 497 -1.76 27.47 -32.57
C HIS A 497 -1.22 26.04 -32.80
N ASN A 498 -2.07 25.01 -32.71
CA ASN A 498 -1.69 23.60 -32.78
C ASN A 498 -0.59 23.18 -31.77
N TYR A 499 -0.46 23.91 -30.66
CA TYR A 499 0.37 23.48 -29.54
C TYR A 499 -0.36 22.42 -28.72
N GLN A 500 0.40 21.55 -28.04
CA GLN A 500 -0.21 20.55 -27.18
C GLN A 500 -0.86 21.19 -25.95
N ALA A 501 -2.13 20.88 -25.71
CA ALA A 501 -2.80 21.23 -24.47
C ALA A 501 -2.22 20.35 -23.35
N THR A 502 -1.87 20.96 -22.22
CA THR A 502 -1.14 20.28 -21.14
C THR A 502 -1.94 20.27 -19.84
N HIS A 503 -2.23 21.43 -19.27
CA HIS A 503 -2.99 21.56 -18.02
C HIS A 503 -4.17 22.52 -18.16
N CYS A 504 -5.24 22.24 -17.41
CA CYS A 504 -6.44 23.06 -17.37
C CYS A 504 -6.92 23.30 -15.94
N CYS A 505 -7.40 24.51 -15.64
CA CYS A 505 -7.93 24.87 -14.32
C CYS A 505 -9.00 25.94 -14.47
N PHE A 506 -10.05 25.89 -13.66
CA PHE A 506 -11.07 26.94 -13.57
C PHE A 506 -10.74 27.96 -12.49
N SER A 507 -11.20 29.19 -12.68
CA SER A 507 -11.28 30.18 -11.61
C SER A 507 -12.26 29.73 -10.52
N GLU A 508 -12.12 30.29 -9.32
CA GLU A 508 -12.96 29.96 -8.15
C GLU A 508 -14.45 30.21 -8.39
N ASP A 509 -14.78 31.23 -9.18
CA ASP A 509 -16.15 31.58 -9.59
C ASP A 509 -16.62 30.87 -10.86
N GLY A 510 -15.80 29.96 -11.41
CA GLY A 510 -16.08 29.22 -12.63
C GLY A 510 -16.21 30.06 -13.92
N SER A 511 -15.97 31.37 -13.89
CA SER A 511 -16.17 32.27 -15.03
C SER A 511 -15.06 32.18 -16.08
N LEU A 512 -13.85 31.81 -15.66
CA LEU A 512 -12.67 31.72 -16.52
C LEU A 512 -12.07 30.32 -16.50
N LEU A 513 -11.65 29.85 -17.68
CA LEU A 513 -10.86 28.65 -17.85
C LEU A 513 -9.44 29.04 -18.27
N ALA A 514 -8.43 28.64 -17.49
CA ALA A 514 -7.04 28.70 -17.94
C ALA A 514 -6.65 27.35 -18.56
N VAL A 515 -6.12 27.40 -19.79
CA VAL A 515 -5.54 26.24 -20.48
C VAL A 515 -4.11 26.56 -20.87
N SER A 516 -3.19 25.68 -20.52
CA SER A 516 -1.78 25.78 -20.89
C SER A 516 -1.49 25.00 -22.16
N PHE A 517 -0.87 25.68 -23.11
CA PHE A 517 -0.43 25.19 -24.40
C PHE A 517 1.09 25.31 -24.48
N GLU A 518 1.80 24.22 -24.21
CA GLU A 518 3.25 24.17 -24.05
C GLU A 518 3.80 25.26 -23.12
N ALA A 519 4.37 26.35 -23.65
CA ALA A 519 4.95 27.47 -22.88
C ALA A 519 3.97 28.64 -22.67
N THR A 520 2.78 28.58 -23.27
CA THR A 520 1.79 29.67 -23.25
C THR A 520 0.61 29.31 -22.36
N VAL A 521 0.09 30.26 -21.58
CA VAL A 521 -1.18 30.10 -20.87
C VAL A 521 -2.23 30.94 -21.56
N THR A 522 -3.35 30.33 -21.91
CA THR A 522 -4.52 30.99 -22.51
C THR A 522 -5.65 31.04 -21.49
N VAL A 523 -6.40 32.13 -21.46
CA VAL A 523 -7.58 32.29 -20.59
C VAL A 523 -8.82 32.50 -21.43
N TRP A 524 -9.82 31.66 -21.21
CA TRP A 524 -11.07 31.58 -21.97
C TRP A 524 -12.26 31.90 -21.08
N ASP A 525 -13.30 32.45 -21.69
CA ASP A 525 -14.61 32.63 -21.07
C ASP A 525 -15.35 31.29 -20.95
N SER A 526 -15.92 30.96 -19.79
CA SER A 526 -16.57 29.65 -19.59
C SER A 526 -17.99 29.55 -20.16
N VAL A 527 -18.57 30.65 -20.64
CA VAL A 527 -19.92 30.68 -21.24
C VAL A 527 -19.85 30.79 -22.75
N THR A 528 -19.01 31.69 -23.26
CA THR A 528 -18.87 31.97 -24.70
C THR A 528 -17.73 31.20 -25.37
N TRP A 529 -16.79 30.66 -24.60
CA TRP A 529 -15.54 30.08 -25.09
C TRP A 529 -14.71 31.05 -25.94
N ASP A 530 -14.85 32.35 -25.69
CA ASP A 530 -14.01 33.39 -26.30
C ASP A 530 -12.67 33.50 -25.56
N LEU A 531 -11.57 33.59 -26.32
CA LEU A 531 -10.23 33.82 -25.79
C LEU A 531 -10.10 35.27 -25.28
N LYS A 532 -9.87 35.45 -23.97
CA LYS A 532 -9.74 36.77 -23.32
C LYS A 532 -8.30 37.27 -23.32
N CYS A 533 -7.35 36.45 -22.87
CA CYS A 533 -5.96 36.83 -22.78
C CYS A 533 -4.99 35.65 -22.92
N THR A 534 -3.72 35.97 -23.18
CA THR A 534 -2.64 34.99 -23.31
C THR A 534 -1.39 35.49 -22.59
N PHE A 535 -0.76 34.62 -21.81
CA PHE A 535 0.49 34.86 -21.12
C PHE A 535 1.62 34.04 -21.76
N CYS A 536 2.71 34.71 -22.16
CA CYS A 536 3.84 34.10 -22.88
C CYS A 536 5.20 34.27 -22.18
N GLN A 537 5.23 34.86 -20.98
CA GLN A 537 6.48 35.30 -20.34
C GLN A 537 7.32 34.24 -19.59
N PRO A 538 6.89 33.00 -19.29
CA PRO A 538 7.80 32.05 -18.66
C PRO A 538 8.70 31.34 -19.70
N PRO A 539 10.01 31.16 -19.42
CA PRO A 539 10.83 30.26 -20.22
C PRO A 539 10.49 28.80 -19.88
N GLY A 540 10.06 28.02 -20.87
CA GLY A 540 9.85 26.57 -20.74
C GLY A 540 8.40 26.14 -20.78
N LYS A 541 8.17 24.82 -20.83
CA LYS A 541 6.82 24.24 -20.85
C LYS A 541 6.20 24.31 -19.46
N ILE A 542 4.92 24.60 -19.41
CA ILE A 542 4.15 24.69 -18.17
C ILE A 542 3.84 23.28 -17.67
N ARG A 543 4.13 23.03 -16.39
CA ARG A 543 3.89 21.75 -15.70
C ARG A 543 2.62 21.73 -14.86
N ASN A 544 2.28 22.87 -14.27
CA ASN A 544 1.09 23.00 -13.44
C ASN A 544 0.60 24.44 -13.55
N ILE A 545 -0.71 24.62 -13.51
CA ILE A 545 -1.36 25.92 -13.37
C ILE A 545 -2.42 25.83 -12.27
N CYS A 546 -2.60 26.90 -11.51
CA CYS A 546 -3.72 27.05 -10.59
C CYS A 546 -4.09 28.52 -10.39
N PHE A 547 -5.38 28.77 -10.19
CA PHE A 547 -5.85 30.08 -9.73
C PHE A 547 -5.65 30.22 -8.23
N GLY A 548 -5.41 31.45 -7.78
CA GLY A 548 -5.57 31.81 -6.37
C GLY A 548 -7.04 31.77 -5.97
N ARG A 549 -7.31 31.68 -4.67
CA ARG A 549 -8.66 31.70 -4.08
C ARG A 549 -8.89 32.90 -3.18
N LEU A 550 -10.14 33.21 -2.89
CA LEU A 550 -10.64 34.28 -2.04
C LEU A 550 -10.04 35.65 -2.42
N THR A 551 -9.27 36.29 -1.54
CA THR A 551 -8.68 37.61 -1.83
C THR A 551 -7.60 37.56 -2.92
N CYS A 552 -7.10 36.36 -3.23
CA CYS A 552 -6.06 36.10 -4.22
C CYS A 552 -6.60 35.59 -5.56
N SER A 553 -7.92 35.59 -5.79
CA SER A 553 -8.58 35.12 -7.03
C SER A 553 -8.12 35.82 -8.31
N LYS A 554 -7.59 37.05 -8.20
CA LYS A 554 -7.00 37.79 -9.32
C LYS A 554 -5.67 37.23 -9.83
N TYR A 555 -5.06 36.30 -9.10
CA TYR A 555 -3.76 35.74 -9.43
C TYR A 555 -3.88 34.38 -10.09
N LEU A 556 -3.08 34.17 -11.12
CA LEU A 556 -2.87 32.88 -11.78
C LEU A 556 -1.42 32.48 -11.56
N ILE A 557 -1.19 31.29 -11.03
CA ILE A 557 0.15 30.78 -10.74
C ILE A 557 0.45 29.62 -11.67
N GLY A 558 1.67 29.60 -12.22
CA GLY A 558 2.14 28.53 -13.09
C GLY A 558 3.56 28.12 -12.75
N ALA A 559 3.80 26.81 -12.78
CA ALA A 559 5.13 26.22 -12.64
C ALA A 559 5.65 25.75 -14.00
N THR A 560 6.94 25.93 -14.26
CA THR A 560 7.59 25.57 -15.53
C THR A 560 8.55 24.40 -15.37
N ASP A 561 8.84 23.72 -16.47
CA ASP A 561 9.81 22.64 -16.54
C ASP A 561 11.27 23.08 -16.26
N ASN A 562 11.59 24.32 -16.61
CA ASN A 562 12.86 24.99 -16.32
C ASN A 562 12.99 25.48 -14.87
N GLY A 563 12.03 25.15 -14.01
CA GLY A 563 12.09 25.42 -12.58
C GLY A 563 11.79 26.86 -12.19
N PHE A 564 10.89 27.52 -12.92
CA PHE A 564 10.33 28.81 -12.51
C PHE A 564 8.91 28.63 -11.99
N LEU A 565 8.61 29.34 -10.90
CA LEU A 565 7.26 29.58 -10.39
C LEU A 565 6.89 31.02 -10.71
N CYS A 566 5.86 31.22 -11.51
CA CYS A 566 5.40 32.53 -11.99
C CYS A 566 4.02 32.83 -11.41
N CYS A 567 3.79 34.10 -11.06
CA CYS A 567 2.48 34.59 -10.66
C CYS A 567 2.08 35.74 -11.59
N TRP A 568 0.97 35.55 -12.31
CA TRP A 568 0.35 36.55 -13.18
C TRP A 568 -0.83 37.19 -12.49
N ASN A 569 -0.98 38.50 -12.70
CA ASN A 569 -2.12 39.25 -12.22
C ASN A 569 -3.08 39.53 -13.38
N LEU A 570 -4.26 38.89 -13.31
CA LEU A 570 -5.26 38.87 -14.39
C LEU A 570 -5.85 40.25 -14.68
N LEU A 571 -5.93 41.13 -13.68
CA LEU A 571 -6.47 42.48 -13.84
C LEU A 571 -5.51 43.39 -14.61
N SER A 572 -4.21 43.23 -14.37
CA SER A 572 -3.16 44.00 -15.06
C SER A 572 -2.67 43.34 -16.34
N CYS A 573 -3.02 42.07 -16.57
CA CYS A 573 -2.47 41.21 -17.61
C CYS A 573 -0.93 41.17 -17.63
N ALA A 574 -0.29 41.23 -16.45
CA ALA A 574 1.16 41.27 -16.30
C ALA A 574 1.68 40.22 -15.31
N LEU A 575 2.97 39.87 -15.44
CA LEU A 575 3.69 39.06 -14.46
C LEU A 575 3.95 39.91 -13.19
N GLU A 576 3.43 39.48 -12.06
CA GLU A 576 3.62 40.15 -10.76
C GLU A 576 5.00 39.81 -10.18
N TRP A 577 5.35 38.52 -10.17
CA TRP A 577 6.65 38.03 -9.73
C TRP A 577 6.99 36.66 -10.33
N SER A 578 8.27 36.32 -10.31
CA SER A 578 8.79 35.00 -10.66
C SER A 578 9.87 34.56 -9.68
N ALA A 579 9.87 33.30 -9.28
CA ALA A 579 10.85 32.69 -8.39
C ALA A 579 11.46 31.43 -9.02
N HIS A 580 12.75 31.18 -8.79
CA HIS A 580 13.41 29.95 -9.25
C HIS A 580 13.16 28.82 -8.25
N LEU A 581 12.17 27.97 -8.56
CA LEU A 581 11.77 26.82 -7.76
C LEU A 581 11.32 25.70 -8.71
N ASN A 582 12.00 24.56 -8.69
CA ASN A 582 11.62 23.39 -9.48
C ASN A 582 10.46 22.64 -8.84
N VAL A 583 9.25 23.15 -9.06
CA VAL A 583 8.00 22.59 -8.55
C VAL A 583 7.56 21.40 -9.40
N LEU A 584 7.30 20.27 -8.74
CA LEU A 584 6.76 19.05 -9.35
C LEU A 584 5.25 18.94 -9.19
N VAL A 585 4.72 19.41 -8.06
CA VAL A 585 3.30 19.40 -7.75
C VAL A 585 2.92 20.74 -7.16
N LEU A 586 1.89 21.35 -7.73
CA LEU A 586 1.31 22.59 -7.26
C LEU A 586 -0.16 22.33 -6.95
N GLN A 587 -0.54 22.39 -5.67
CA GLN A 587 -1.89 22.08 -5.24
C GLN A 587 -2.45 23.24 -4.39
N PRO A 588 -3.52 23.93 -4.85
CA PRO A 588 -4.20 24.92 -4.03
C PRO A 588 -5.01 24.24 -2.92
N ASP A 589 -5.09 24.87 -1.74
CA ASP A 589 -6.03 24.47 -0.70
C ASP A 589 -7.44 24.92 -1.10
N PRO A 590 -8.43 24.01 -1.19
CA PRO A 590 -9.79 24.41 -1.53
C PRO A 590 -10.44 25.33 -0.48
N LEU A 591 -9.98 25.33 0.77
CA LEU A 591 -10.63 26.08 1.85
C LEU A 591 -9.89 27.35 2.26
N SER A 592 -8.68 27.59 1.72
CA SER A 592 -7.86 28.73 2.12
C SER A 592 -7.15 29.38 0.95
N GLU A 593 -6.46 30.48 1.23
CA GLU A 593 -5.67 31.24 0.25
C GLU A 593 -4.29 30.61 0.00
N HIS A 594 -3.98 29.50 0.68
CA HIS A 594 -2.67 28.88 0.63
C HIS A 594 -2.56 27.89 -0.52
N ILE A 595 -1.38 27.86 -1.13
CA ILE A 595 -1.04 26.93 -2.20
C ILE A 595 0.21 26.17 -1.77
N ALA A 596 0.15 24.85 -1.83
CA ALA A 596 1.28 23.99 -1.56
C ALA A 596 2.06 23.76 -2.86
N ALA A 597 3.35 24.11 -2.85
CA ALA A 597 4.28 23.82 -3.94
C ALA A 597 5.33 22.82 -3.45
N ILE A 598 5.28 21.60 -3.99
CA ILE A 598 6.27 20.55 -3.68
C ILE A 598 7.36 20.63 -4.74
N SER A 599 8.57 20.95 -4.29
CA SER A 599 9.76 21.02 -5.15
C SER A 599 10.74 19.92 -4.84
N TRP A 600 11.48 19.48 -5.86
CA TRP A 600 12.63 18.60 -5.69
C TRP A 600 13.90 19.41 -5.80
N LEU A 601 14.54 19.70 -4.67
CA LEU A 601 15.92 20.18 -4.67
C LEU A 601 16.85 18.96 -4.79
N SER A 602 17.52 18.81 -5.92
CA SER A 602 18.70 17.94 -5.96
C SER A 602 19.75 18.57 -5.04
N LYS A 603 20.34 17.77 -4.15
CA LYS A 603 21.39 18.20 -3.20
C LYS A 603 22.69 18.68 -3.87
N GLU A 604 22.73 18.79 -5.20
CA GLU A 604 23.93 19.16 -5.96
C GLU A 604 23.95 20.63 -6.42
N SER A 605 22.98 21.46 -6.01
CA SER A 605 22.94 22.89 -6.35
C SER A 605 22.81 23.79 -5.11
N SER A 606 23.78 23.69 -4.20
CA SER A 606 24.01 24.66 -3.12
C SER A 606 25.43 25.17 -3.13
#